data_AF-R9T4J1-F1
#
_entry.id   AF-R9T4J1-F1
#
_cell.length_a   1.000
_cell.length_b   1.000
_cell.length_c   1.000
_cell.angle_alpha   90.00
_cell.angle_beta   90.00
_cell.angle_gamma   90.00
#
_symmetry.space_group_name_H-M   'P 1'
#
loop_
_entity.id
_entity.type
_entity.pdbx_description
1 polymer ?
#
loop_
_entity_poly.entity_id
_entity_poly.type
_entity_poly.pdbx_seq_one_letter_code
_entity_poly.pdbx_strand_id
1 'polypeptide(L)'
;MDIVEEIIETRLVLLKKNNPGLMIDSDCMETEDGIRGLIRIIEPSTEEIVAFEFIEPEGCWYDEVTIEEYGETAEDYDVTIIVPDEEKKDASLTIEAALSRPLRVQGYNEKGKLDYSI
;
A
#
# COMPACT_ATOMS: atom_id res chain seq x y z
N MET A 1 5.50 7.00 18.01
CA MET A 1 4.67 6.41 16.98
C MET A 1 5.31 6.82 15.69
N ASP A 2 5.73 5.85 14.90
CA ASP A 2 6.31 6.11 13.59
C ASP A 2 5.21 6.65 12.66
N ILE A 3 5.57 7.51 11.71
CA ILE A 3 4.57 8.10 10.79
C ILE A 3 3.82 7.01 10.03
N VAL A 4 4.47 5.92 9.64
CA VAL A 4 3.84 4.82 8.92
C VAL A 4 2.81 4.10 9.80
N GLU A 5 3.07 3.93 11.09
CA GLU A 5 2.09 3.39 12.04
C GLU A 5 0.84 4.29 12.11
N GLU A 6 1.02 5.61 12.17
CA GLU A 6 -0.10 6.57 12.19
C GLU A 6 -0.94 6.50 10.90
N ILE A 7 -0.26 6.34 9.75
CA ILE A 7 -0.91 6.16 8.46
C ILE A 7 -1.70 4.85 8.44
N ILE A 8 -1.12 3.73 8.89
CA ILE A 8 -1.81 2.44 9.00
C ILE A 8 -3.08 2.59 9.84
N GLU A 9 -2.99 3.14 11.05
CA GLU A 9 -4.14 3.30 11.94
C GLU A 9 -5.27 4.09 11.29
N THR A 10 -4.92 5.24 10.67
CA THR A 10 -5.88 6.09 9.97
C THR A 10 -6.50 5.34 8.79
N ARG A 11 -5.69 4.61 8.03
CA ARG A 11 -6.11 3.88 6.84
C ARG A 11 -7.03 2.72 7.19
N LEU A 12 -6.73 1.97 8.24
CA LEU A 12 -7.58 0.89 8.76
C LEU A 12 -8.97 1.38 9.15
N VAL A 13 -9.08 2.53 9.82
CA VAL A 13 -10.37 3.13 10.18
C VAL A 13 -11.19 3.45 8.93
N LEU A 14 -10.56 4.06 7.92
CA LEU A 14 -11.22 4.43 6.68
C LEU A 14 -11.64 3.19 5.87
N LEU A 15 -10.75 2.21 5.72
CA LEU A 15 -11.04 0.98 4.98
C LEU A 15 -12.16 0.18 5.64
N LYS A 16 -12.15 0.01 6.97
CA LYS A 16 -13.22 -0.71 7.70
C LYS A 16 -14.57 -0.03 7.57
N LYS A 17 -14.57 1.31 7.58
CA LYS A 17 -15.79 2.11 7.39
C LYS A 17 -16.39 1.95 6.00
N ASN A 18 -15.55 1.91 4.95
CA ASN A 18 -16.01 1.85 3.56
C ASN A 18 -16.22 0.42 3.06
N ASN A 19 -15.63 -0.59 3.71
CA ASN A 19 -15.73 -2.01 3.35
C ASN A 19 -16.23 -2.86 4.53
N PRO A 20 -17.45 -2.64 5.04
CA PRO A 20 -17.95 -3.33 6.24
C PRO A 20 -18.10 -4.86 6.07
N GLY A 21 -18.05 -5.37 4.84
CA GLY A 21 -18.10 -6.80 4.53
C GLY A 21 -16.74 -7.48 4.39
N LEU A 22 -15.63 -6.72 4.40
CA LEU A 22 -14.28 -7.27 4.21
C LEU A 22 -13.52 -7.36 5.54
N MET A 23 -12.63 -8.34 5.64
CA MET A 23 -11.62 -8.39 6.69
C MET A 23 -10.42 -7.55 6.28
N ILE A 24 -9.87 -6.80 7.22
CA ILE A 24 -8.70 -5.95 6.97
C ILE A 24 -7.67 -6.26 8.05
N ASP A 25 -6.51 -6.72 7.59
CA ASP A 25 -5.33 -7.04 8.40
C ASP A 25 -4.20 -6.06 8.09
N SER A 26 -3.29 -5.87 9.03
CA SER A 26 -2.12 -5.01 8.83
C SER A 26 -0.90 -5.54 9.56
N ASP A 27 0.27 -5.29 8.98
CA ASP A 27 1.57 -5.67 9.52
C ASP A 27 2.58 -4.53 9.33
N CYS A 28 3.65 -4.56 10.11
CA CYS A 28 4.75 -3.60 10.00
C CYS A 28 6.11 -4.29 10.14
N MET A 29 7.11 -3.75 9.44
CA MET A 29 8.48 -4.25 9.45
C MET A 29 9.46 -3.09 9.62
N GLU A 30 10.33 -3.18 10.62
CA GLU A 30 11.44 -2.24 10.77
C GLU A 30 12.51 -2.48 9.68
N THR A 31 12.95 -1.41 9.04
CA THR A 31 14.04 -1.40 8.07
C THR A 31 15.10 -0.38 8.48
N GLU A 32 16.22 -0.30 7.74
CA GLU A 32 17.26 0.68 8.02
C GLU A 32 16.79 2.13 7.82
N ASP A 33 15.83 2.35 6.91
CA ASP A 33 15.33 3.67 6.53
C ASP A 33 14.00 4.05 7.22
N GLY A 34 13.38 3.12 7.95
CA GLY A 34 12.14 3.37 8.71
C GLY A 34 11.22 2.15 8.82
N ILE A 35 9.99 2.36 9.27
CA ILE A 35 8.98 1.29 9.33
C ILE A 35 8.28 1.19 7.98
N ARG A 36 8.30 0.00 7.36
CA ARG A 36 7.42 -0.35 6.24
C ARG A 36 6.11 -0.93 6.77
N GLY A 37 5.01 -0.56 6.14
CA GLY A 37 3.66 -1.01 6.47
C GLY A 37 3.02 -1.82 5.35
N LEU A 38 2.21 -2.81 5.72
CA LEU A 38 1.41 -3.58 4.78
C LEU A 38 -0.01 -3.72 5.30
N ILE A 39 -0.99 -3.40 4.47
CA ILE A 39 -2.41 -3.67 4.74
C ILE A 39 -2.90 -4.71 3.74
N ARG A 40 -3.62 -5.72 4.22
CA ARG A 40 -4.23 -6.78 3.42
C ARG A 40 -5.75 -6.65 3.52
N ILE A 41 -6.41 -6.64 2.37
CA ILE A 41 -7.87 -6.65 2.27
C ILE A 41 -8.29 -8.06 1.86
N ILE A 42 -9.17 -8.67 2.65
CA ILE A 42 -9.48 -10.10 2.59
C ILE A 42 -10.99 -10.30 2.48
N GLU A 43 -11.43 -11.14 1.54
CA GLU A 43 -12.82 -11.59 1.44
C GLU A 43 -13.10 -12.67 2.50
N PRO A 44 -13.94 -12.41 3.52
CA PRO A 44 -14.09 -13.31 4.66
C PRO A 44 -14.72 -14.66 4.30
N SER A 45 -15.50 -14.72 3.20
CA SER A 45 -16.16 -15.96 2.81
C SER A 45 -15.22 -16.98 2.16
N THR A 46 -14.15 -16.52 1.52
CA THR A 46 -13.14 -17.37 0.86
C THR A 46 -11.79 -17.36 1.56
N GLU A 47 -11.57 -16.42 2.49
CA GLU A 47 -10.26 -16.12 3.09
C GLU A 47 -9.20 -15.70 2.06
N GLU A 48 -9.62 -15.30 0.86
CA GLU A 48 -8.70 -14.85 -0.20
C GLU A 48 -8.36 -13.37 -0.02
N ILE A 49 -7.09 -13.04 -0.28
CA ILE A 49 -6.64 -11.65 -0.35
C ILE A 49 -7.11 -11.08 -1.69
N VAL A 50 -7.69 -9.89 -1.66
CA VAL A 50 -8.19 -9.19 -2.85
C VAL A 50 -7.40 -7.94 -3.19
N ALA A 51 -6.70 -7.36 -2.21
CA ALA A 51 -5.85 -6.20 -2.43
C ALA A 51 -4.78 -6.05 -1.34
N PHE A 52 -3.71 -5.36 -1.71
CA PHE A 52 -2.64 -4.93 -0.83
C PHE A 52 -2.46 -3.41 -0.87
N GLU A 53 -2.21 -2.81 0.29
CA GLU A 53 -1.66 -1.45 0.38
C GLU A 53 -0.29 -1.49 1.05
N PHE A 54 0.76 -1.14 0.31
CA PHE A 54 2.11 -0.95 0.83
C PHE A 54 2.26 0.49 1.30
N ILE A 55 2.79 0.70 2.50
CA ILE A 55 3.04 2.03 3.07
C ILE A 55 4.53 2.14 3.36
N GLU A 56 5.21 2.99 2.61
CA GLU A 56 6.67 3.06 2.59
C GLU A 56 7.15 4.33 3.26
N PRO A 57 8.16 4.24 4.15
CA PRO A 57 8.83 5.42 4.67
C PRO A 57 9.62 6.11 3.56
N GLU A 58 10.12 7.32 3.87
CA GLU A 58 10.93 8.12 2.96
C GLU A 58 12.09 7.28 2.40
N GLY A 59 12.19 7.23 1.06
CA GLY A 59 13.27 6.53 0.39
C GLY A 59 13.26 4.99 0.39
N CYS A 60 12.28 4.30 1.00
CA CYS A 60 12.23 2.84 0.90
C CYS A 60 11.69 2.34 -0.45
N TRP A 61 10.75 3.09 -1.04
CA TRP A 61 9.99 2.66 -2.23
C TRP A 61 10.81 2.53 -3.52
N TYR A 62 12.02 3.11 -3.59
CA TYR A 62 12.83 3.16 -4.82
C TYR A 62 13.78 1.98 -4.97
N ASP A 63 13.91 1.13 -3.94
CA ASP A 63 14.75 -0.06 -4.01
C ASP A 63 14.23 -1.05 -5.08
N GLU A 64 15.14 -1.63 -5.86
CA GLU A 64 14.80 -2.48 -7.00
C GLU A 64 14.00 -3.72 -6.56
N VAL A 65 14.38 -4.34 -5.43
CA VAL A 65 13.69 -5.51 -4.89
C VAL A 65 12.29 -5.14 -4.40
N THR A 66 12.16 -3.97 -3.80
CA THR A 66 10.87 -3.43 -3.34
C THR A 66 9.92 -3.13 -4.51
N ILE A 67 10.43 -2.57 -5.60
CA ILE A 67 9.64 -2.33 -6.82
C ILE A 67 9.23 -3.66 -7.49
N GLU A 68 10.14 -4.63 -7.55
CA GLU A 68 9.83 -5.98 -8.03
C GLU A 68 8.70 -6.63 -7.22
N GLU A 69 8.74 -6.53 -5.89
CA GLU A 69 7.68 -7.03 -4.99
C GLU A 69 6.30 -6.45 -5.33
N TYR A 70 6.21 -5.14 -5.58
CA TYR A 70 4.95 -4.53 -6.01
C TYR A 70 4.48 -5.07 -7.35
N GLY A 71 5.43 -5.25 -8.26
CA GLY A 71 5.21 -5.80 -9.59
C GLY A 71 4.62 -7.20 -9.53
N GLU A 72 5.29 -8.12 -8.83
CA GLU A 72 4.81 -9.51 -8.66
C GLU A 72 3.45 -9.55 -7.97
N THR A 73 3.26 -8.77 -6.90
CA THR A 73 1.97 -8.70 -6.20
C THR A 73 0.85 -8.18 -7.11
N ALA A 74 1.14 -7.21 -7.96
CA ALA A 74 0.18 -6.63 -8.90
C ALA A 74 -0.12 -7.52 -10.12
N GLU A 75 0.47 -8.72 -10.24
CA GLU A 75 0.05 -9.71 -11.24
C GLU A 75 -1.29 -10.35 -10.87
N ASP A 76 -1.51 -10.60 -9.58
CA ASP A 76 -2.67 -11.32 -9.07
C ASP A 76 -3.63 -10.44 -8.25
N TYR A 77 -3.16 -9.32 -7.69
CA TYR A 77 -3.92 -8.51 -6.73
C TYR A 77 -3.98 -7.03 -7.13
N ASP A 78 -4.97 -6.31 -6.59
CA ASP A 78 -4.95 -4.85 -6.67
C ASP A 78 -3.93 -4.29 -5.67
N VAL A 79 -3.05 -3.41 -6.14
CA VAL A 79 -1.94 -2.87 -5.35
C VAL A 79 -2.02 -1.35 -5.30
N THR A 80 -1.98 -0.82 -4.08
CA THR A 80 -1.77 0.61 -3.80
C THR A 80 -0.45 0.78 -3.08
N ILE A 81 0.39 1.70 -3.55
CA ILE A 81 1.63 2.10 -2.87
C ILE A 81 1.40 3.49 -2.28
N ILE A 82 1.69 3.65 -0.99
CA ILE A 82 1.48 4.88 -0.22
C ILE A 82 2.86 5.35 0.26
N VAL A 83 3.27 6.54 -0.18
CA VAL A 83 4.60 7.12 0.07
C VAL A 83 4.46 8.54 0.65
N PRO A 84 5.53 9.17 1.17
CA PRO A 84 5.49 10.60 1.52
C PRO A 84 4.97 11.47 0.37
N ASP A 85 4.19 12.50 0.70
CA ASP A 85 3.49 13.31 -0.32
C ASP A 85 4.45 13.97 -1.33
N GLU A 86 5.63 14.37 -0.89
CA GLU A 86 6.69 14.94 -1.74
C GLU A 86 7.27 13.93 -2.73
N GLU A 87 7.28 12.64 -2.39
CA GLU A 87 7.87 11.58 -3.22
C GLU A 87 6.87 10.95 -4.18
N LYS A 88 5.55 11.14 -3.96
CA LYS A 88 4.47 10.53 -4.76
C LYS A 88 4.70 10.59 -6.27
N LYS A 89 5.08 11.77 -6.77
CA LYS A 89 5.27 11.96 -8.21
C LYS A 89 6.44 11.15 -8.74
N ASP A 90 7.56 11.18 -8.02
CA ASP A 90 8.78 10.51 -8.42
C ASP A 90 8.62 8.98 -8.27
N ALA A 91 7.96 8.51 -7.21
CA ALA A 91 7.55 7.13 -7.02
C ALA A 91 6.68 6.64 -8.19
N SER A 92 5.63 7.38 -8.55
CA SER A 92 4.75 7.01 -9.66
C SER A 92 5.50 6.85 -10.99
N LEU A 93 6.40 7.79 -11.32
CA LEU A 93 7.17 7.75 -12.57
C LEU A 93 8.21 6.64 -12.58
N THR A 94 8.89 6.43 -11.46
CA THR A 94 9.96 5.43 -11.33
C THR A 94 9.42 4.02 -11.37
N ILE A 95 8.34 3.75 -10.62
CA ILE A 95 7.67 2.45 -10.57
C ILE A 95 7.09 2.10 -11.95
N GLU A 96 6.45 3.07 -12.63
CA GLU A 96 5.93 2.87 -13.98
C GLU A 96 7.04 2.55 -14.98
N ALA A 97 8.17 3.27 -14.92
CA ALA A 97 9.30 3.04 -15.80
C ALA A 97 9.94 1.67 -15.57
N ALA A 98 10.12 1.26 -14.30
CA ALA A 98 10.73 -0.01 -13.93
C ALA A 98 9.84 -1.21 -14.33
N LEU A 99 8.54 -1.15 -14.02
CA LEU A 99 7.60 -2.24 -14.27
C LEU A 99 7.02 -2.23 -15.69
N SER A 100 7.31 -1.19 -16.48
CA SER A 100 6.70 -0.94 -17.79
C SER A 100 5.17 -0.92 -17.76
N ARG A 101 4.57 -0.59 -16.59
CA ARG A 101 3.13 -0.44 -16.38
C ARG A 101 2.86 0.46 -15.17
N PRO A 102 1.78 1.26 -15.18
CA PRO A 102 1.45 2.11 -14.05
C PRO A 102 0.86 1.28 -12.89
N LEU A 103 1.31 1.56 -11.67
CA LEU A 103 0.65 1.15 -10.42
C LEU A 103 0.04 2.37 -9.71
N ARG A 104 -0.89 2.13 -8.79
CA ARG A 104 -1.54 3.21 -8.05
C ARG A 104 -0.61 3.69 -6.94
N VAL A 105 -0.14 4.93 -7.04
CA VAL A 105 0.67 5.58 -6.01
C VAL A 105 -0.11 6.72 -5.35
N GLN A 106 -0.03 6.81 -4.02
CA GLN A 106 -0.69 7.81 -3.18
C GLN A 106 0.29 8.47 -2.23
N GLY A 107 0.01 9.72 -1.89
CA GLY A 107 0.69 10.41 -0.80
C GLY A 107 0.06 10.08 0.56
N TYR A 108 0.80 10.22 1.64
CA TYR A 108 0.32 10.02 3.02
C TYR A 108 -0.98 10.77 3.34
N ASN A 109 -1.14 12.00 2.83
CA ASN A 109 -2.34 12.80 3.08
C ASN A 109 -3.53 12.45 2.16
N GLU A 110 -3.34 11.55 1.19
CA GLU A 110 -4.39 11.15 0.28
C GLU A 110 -5.22 10.00 0.85
N LYS A 111 -6.54 10.24 0.88
CA LYS A 111 -7.49 9.19 1.26
C LYS A 111 -7.60 8.08 0.23
N GLY A 112 -7.25 8.34 -1.03
CA GLY A 112 -7.07 7.30 -2.03
C GLY A 112 -8.29 6.44 -2.38
N LYS A 113 -8.01 5.21 -2.82
CA LYS A 113 -8.99 4.12 -3.00
C LYS A 113 -9.36 3.58 -1.62
N LEU A 114 -10.64 3.70 -1.25
CA LEU A 114 -11.16 3.19 0.01
C LEU A 114 -12.25 2.14 -0.17
N ASP A 115 -12.60 1.80 -1.41
CA ASP A 115 -13.68 0.89 -1.74
C ASP A 115 -13.12 -0.25 -2.59
N TYR A 116 -13.21 -1.45 -2.02
CA TYR A 116 -12.80 -2.73 -2.60
C TYR A 116 -14.02 -3.66 -2.74
N SER A 117 -15.23 -3.11 -2.86
CA SER A 117 -16.45 -3.87 -3.14
C SER A 117 -16.21 -4.87 -4.27
N ILE A 118 -16.46 -6.15 -3.98
CA ILE A 118 -16.35 -7.28 -4.89
C ILE A 118 -17.72 -7.56 -5.51
#